data_AF-A0A1V2G018-F1
#
_entry.id   AF-A0A1V2G018-F1
#
_cell.length_a   1.000
_cell.length_b   1.000
_cell.length_c   1.000
_cell.angle_alpha   90.00
_cell.angle_beta   90.00
_cell.angle_gamma   90.00
#
_symmetry.space_group_name_H-M   'P 1'
#
loop_
_entity.id
_entity.type
_entity.pdbx_description
1 polymer ?
#
loop_
_entity_poly.entity_id
_entity_poly.type
_entity_poly.pdbx_seq_one_letter_code
_entity_poly.pdbx_strand_id
1 'polypeptide(L)' 'DVRTAQIADLVVIKDGSVADGSTANTLRARVTDAFGNTLAGQTVSVLADNGATVAPTVITEPDGTVEISVTSQT' A
#
# COMPACT_ATOMS: atom_id res chain seq x y z
N ASP A 1 1.32 -19.80 5.42
CA ASP A 1 2.32 -20.22 4.40
C ASP A 1 2.74 -18.97 3.64
N VAL A 2 4.00 -18.54 3.76
CA VAL A 2 4.47 -17.33 3.06
C VAL A 2 4.46 -17.49 1.53
N ARG A 3 4.44 -18.74 1.03
CA ARG A 3 4.36 -19.02 -0.40
C ARG A 3 2.98 -18.75 -0.98
N THR A 4 1.98 -18.55 -0.12
CA THR A 4 0.61 -18.18 -0.52
C THR A 4 0.26 -16.75 -0.11
N ALA A 5 1.27 -15.89 0.05
CA ALA A 5 1.06 -14.48 0.33
C ALA A 5 0.22 -13.81 -0.77
N GLN A 6 -0.77 -13.03 -0.36
CA GLN A 6 -1.66 -12.27 -1.22
C GLN A 6 -2.03 -10.94 -0.57
N ILE A 7 -2.35 -9.95 -1.41
CA ILE A 7 -2.99 -8.72 -0.94
C ILE A 7 -4.45 -9.07 -0.66
N ALA A 8 -4.81 -9.13 0.61
CA ALA A 8 -6.17 -9.44 1.04
C ALA A 8 -7.09 -8.22 0.86
N ASP A 9 -6.58 -7.04 1.24
CA ASP A 9 -7.34 -5.79 1.22
C ASP A 9 -6.43 -4.63 0.77
N LEU A 10 -7.01 -3.69 0.02
CA LEU A 10 -6.42 -2.38 -0.26
C LEU A 10 -7.51 -1.33 -0.02
N VAL A 11 -7.27 -0.46 0.97
CA VAL A 11 -8.26 0.54 1.40
C VAL A 11 -7.70 1.94 1.36
N VAL A 12 -8.56 2.91 1.08
CA VAL A 12 -8.24 4.34 1.14
C VAL A 12 -8.42 4.82 2.57
N ILE A 13 -7.38 5.41 3.15
CA ILE A 13 -7.40 6.02 4.49
C ILE A 13 -7.63 7.52 4.39
N LYS A 14 -7.01 8.15 3.39
CA LYS A 14 -7.14 9.58 3.12
C LYS A 14 -7.13 9.82 1.61
N ASP A 15 -8.15 10.51 1.13
CA ASP A 15 -8.28 10.97 -0.26
C ASP A 15 -8.52 12.49 -0.32
N GLY A 16 -8.71 13.00 -1.55
CA GLY A 16 -9.03 14.41 -1.80
C GLY A 16 -7.89 15.39 -1.49
N SER A 17 -6.65 14.90 -1.35
CA SER A 17 -5.49 15.78 -1.16
C SER A 17 -5.23 16.64 -2.39
N VAL A 18 -4.74 17.86 -2.16
CA VAL A 18 -4.37 18.81 -3.22
C VAL A 18 -3.26 18.19 -4.08
N ALA A 19 -3.40 18.29 -5.40
CA ALA A 19 -2.41 17.82 -6.36
C ALA A 19 -1.22 18.80 -6.51
N ASP A 20 -0.50 19.04 -5.41
CA ASP A 20 0.66 19.95 -5.33
C ASP A 20 2.02 19.20 -5.35
N GLY A 21 2.01 17.88 -5.54
CA GLY A 21 3.18 17.01 -5.53
C GLY A 21 3.69 16.61 -4.14
N SER A 22 3.13 17.18 -3.07
CA SER A 22 3.62 17.06 -1.70
C SER A 22 2.56 16.52 -0.74
N THR A 23 1.32 16.98 -0.89
CA THR A 23 0.19 16.60 -0.06
C THR A 23 -0.30 15.21 -0.46
N ALA A 24 0.01 14.22 0.37
CA ALA A 24 -0.28 12.83 0.06
C ALA A 24 -1.72 12.42 0.43
N ASN A 25 -2.29 11.60 -0.46
CA ASN A 25 -3.31 10.61 -0.12
C ASN A 25 -2.63 9.41 0.56
N THR A 26 -3.40 8.68 1.37
CA THR A 26 -2.89 7.53 2.12
C THR A 26 -3.77 6.33 1.82
N LEU A 27 -3.15 5.26 1.32
CA LEU A 27 -3.77 3.95 1.18
C LEU A 27 -3.16 3.00 2.21
N ARG A 28 -3.89 1.95 2.57
CA ARG A 28 -3.36 0.85 3.38
C ARG A 28 -3.61 -0.47 2.69
N ALA A 29 -2.56 -1.23 2.47
CA ALA A 29 -2.65 -2.60 2.00
C ALA A 29 -2.52 -3.56 3.19
N ARG A 30 -3.20 -4.71 3.12
CA ARG A 30 -3.07 -5.82 4.07
C ARG A 30 -2.65 -7.08 3.33
N VAL A 31 -1.56 -7.69 3.79
CA VAL A 31 -1.05 -8.94 3.24
C VAL A 31 -1.40 -10.09 4.18
N THR A 32 -1.98 -11.13 3.62
CA THR A 32 -2.24 -12.39 4.34
C THR A 32 -1.73 -13.58 3.55
N ASP A 33 -1.65 -14.74 4.20
CA ASP A 33 -1.58 -16.01 3.48
C ASP A 33 -2.97 -16.46 2.97
N ALA A 34 -3.03 -17.61 2.30
CA ALA A 34 -4.27 -18.21 1.82
C ALA A 34 -5.27 -18.60 2.94
N PHE A 35 -4.83 -18.66 4.20
CA PHE A 35 -5.68 -18.98 5.35
C PHE A 35 -6.15 -17.72 6.10
N GLY A 36 -5.76 -16.53 5.64
CA GLY A 36 -6.13 -15.25 6.24
C GLY A 36 -5.22 -14.78 7.39
N ASN A 37 -4.09 -15.47 7.63
CA ASN A 37 -3.12 -15.04 8.63
C ASN A 37 -2.32 -13.84 8.11
N THR A 38 -2.17 -12.80 8.92
CA THR A 38 -1.39 -11.61 8.57
C THR A 38 0.09 -11.95 8.43
N LEU A 39 0.71 -11.45 7.36
CA LEU A 39 2.12 -11.70 7.08
C LEU A 39 2.94 -10.41 7.22
N ALA A 40 3.84 -10.40 8.19
CA ALA A 40 4.81 -9.32 8.39
C ALA A 40 6.03 -9.49 7.48
N GLY A 41 6.77 -8.39 7.27
CA GLY A 41 8.05 -8.38 6.54
C GLY A 41 7.95 -8.69 5.04
N GLN A 42 6.75 -8.65 4.46
CA GLN A 42 6.55 -8.87 3.03
C GLN A 42 6.83 -7.60 2.24
N THR A 43 7.63 -7.73 1.19
CA THR A 43 7.86 -6.65 0.22
C THR A 43 6.64 -6.54 -0.69
N VAL A 44 6.04 -5.35 -0.74
CA VAL A 44 4.94 -5.00 -1.64
C VAL A 44 5.44 -3.98 -2.65
N SER A 45 5.35 -4.31 -3.93
CA SER A 45 5.67 -3.39 -5.03
C SER A 45 4.42 -2.62 -5.43
N VAL A 46 4.53 -1.30 -5.58
CA VAL A 46 3.41 -0.41 -5.89
C VAL A 46 3.71 0.38 -7.15
N LEU A 47 2.73 0.47 -8.04
CA LEU A 47 2.76 1.30 -9.22
C LEU A 47 1.46 2.09 -9.31
N ALA A 48 1.57 3.38 -9.64
CA ALA A 48 0.44 4.19 -10.03
C ALA A 48 0.40 4.32 -11.56
N ASP A 49 -0.76 4.08 -12.16
CA ASP A 49 -0.99 4.09 -13.61
C ASP A 49 -1.57 5.42 -14.12
N ASN A 50 -1.82 6.36 -13.22
CA ASN A 50 -2.47 7.65 -13.50
C ASN A 50 -1.53 8.86 -13.35
N GLY A 51 -0.21 8.63 -13.28
CA GLY A 51 0.79 9.69 -13.13
C GLY A 51 1.05 10.15 -11.70
N ALA A 52 0.36 9.59 -10.70
CA ALA A 52 0.69 9.83 -9.30
C ALA A 52 2.07 9.24 -8.94
N THR A 53 2.72 9.84 -7.94
CA THR A 53 3.99 9.37 -7.39
C THR A 53 3.75 8.55 -6.13
N VAL A 54 4.42 7.41 -6.04
CA VAL A 54 4.36 6.47 -4.90
C VAL A 54 5.76 5.97 -4.55
N ALA A 55 5.94 5.48 -3.33
CA ALA A 55 7.12 4.68 -3.02
C ALA A 55 7.04 3.33 -3.79
N PRO A 56 8.07 2.95 -4.56
CA PRO A 56 7.99 1.80 -5.47
C PRO A 56 7.92 0.47 -4.72
N THR A 57 8.49 0.40 -3.53
CA THR A 57 8.45 -0.78 -2.66
C THR A 57 8.24 -0.36 -1.22
N VAL A 58 7.37 -1.07 -0.53
CA VAL A 58 7.09 -0.90 0.90
C VAL A 58 7.12 -2.27 1.59
N ILE A 59 7.26 -2.29 2.91
CA ILE A 59 7.35 -3.52 3.70
C ILE A 59 6.21 -3.56 4.69
N THR A 60 5.53 -4.70 4.81
CA THR A 60 4.46 -4.87 5.79
C THR A 60 4.98 -4.90 7.23
N GLU A 61 4.27 -4.20 8.09
CA GLU A 61 4.45 -4.14 9.53
C GLU A 61 4.07 -5.48 10.21
N PRO A 62 4.32 -5.64 11.53
CA PRO A 62 3.99 -6.87 12.28
C PRO A 62 2.53 -7.30 12.20
N ASP A 63 1.61 -6.37 11.96
CA ASP A 63 0.17 -6.64 11.78
C ASP A 63 -0.20 -7.04 10.34
N GLY A 64 0.80 -7.18 9.46
CA GLY A 64 0.64 -7.51 8.05
C GLY A 64 0.06 -6.37 7.21
N THR A 65 0.02 -5.15 7.73
CA THR A 65 -0.42 -3.98 6.98
C THR A 65 0.76 -3.10 6.54
N VAL A 66 0.51 -2.25 5.54
CA VAL A 66 1.48 -1.24 5.11
C VAL A 66 0.75 0.00 4.60
N GLU A 67 1.24 1.17 4.99
CA GLU A 67 0.75 2.44 4.48
C GLU A 67 1.49 2.85 3.22
N ILE A 68 0.75 3.36 2.24
CA ILE A 68 1.24 3.78 0.95
C ILE A 68 0.87 5.25 0.78
N SER A 69 1.88 6.11 0.72
CA SER A 69 1.73 7.52 0.40
C SER A 69 1.68 7.73 -1.11
N VAL A 70 0.68 8.48 -1.56
CA VAL A 70 0.44 8.78 -2.98
C VAL A 70 0.33 10.30 -3.15
N THR A 71 1.20 10.91 -3.96
CA THR A 71 1.12 12.34 -4.30
C THR A 71 0.81 12.55 -5.79
N SER A 72 0.14 13.64 -6.15
CA SER A 72 -0.17 14.01 -7.55
C SER A 72 0.29 15.43 -7.82
N GLN A 73 0.63 15.76 -9.08
CA GLN A 73 0.91 17.12 -9.56
C GLN A 73 -0.12 17.62 -10.59
N THR A 74 -1.16 16.84 -10.86
CA THR A 74 -2.22 17.14 -11.84
C THR A 74 -3.59 17.02 -11.22
#